data_AF-A0A1I3QZF9-F1
#
_entry.id   AF-A0A1I3QZF9-F1
#
_cell.length_a   1.000
_cell.length_b   1.000
_cell.length_c   1.000
_cell.angle_alpha   90.00
_cell.angle_beta   90.00
_cell.angle_gamma   90.00
#
_symmetry.space_group_name_H-M   'P 1'
#
loop_
_entity.id
_entity.type
_entity.pdbx_description
1 polymer ?
#
loop_
_entity_poly.entity_id
_entity_poly.type
_entity_poly.pdbx_seq_one_letter_code
_entity_poly.pdbx_strand_id
1 'polypeptide(L)'
;MSKQKKHSKREKMKKERAKYAVERKKLAELNENKLAARKVFEAELKRRNIELNYLDGFDSAETLFHRIVDEHKAKIATLADVFEVSDKEFENKDFSRLEIKDLDFIRWNGLGSDYGQTNQPGGRTFGAMLAARTDTGFQTVILIPSLKSSRAYSKEVLYVSRIAVLLHELGHAFDFDQQINFSPLDRIYNVVESEVFAHLYAMNELNRWHSSQVWNFYLCMLSGLKGGGKDAEEILRRVEAQTPEKSFPDAIELYLQTLPA
;
A
#
# COMPACT_ATOMS: atom_id res chain seq x y z
N MET A 1 -23.35 -56.26 -10.45
CA MET A 1 -22.48 -55.06 -10.30
C MET A 1 -21.71 -55.14 -8.99
N SER A 2 -20.38 -55.23 -9.07
CA SER A 2 -19.50 -55.78 -8.04
C SER A 2 -19.28 -54.89 -6.81
N LYS A 3 -19.04 -55.51 -5.65
CA LYS A 3 -18.70 -54.86 -4.36
C LYS A 3 -17.56 -53.82 -4.49
N GLN A 4 -16.65 -54.00 -5.44
CA GLN A 4 -15.57 -53.05 -5.75
C GLN A 4 -16.08 -51.66 -6.19
N LYS A 5 -17.13 -51.58 -7.02
CA LYS A 5 -17.70 -50.28 -7.45
C LYS A 5 -18.34 -49.52 -6.28
N LYS A 6 -18.93 -50.24 -5.31
CA LYS A 6 -19.51 -49.63 -4.08
C LYS A 6 -18.41 -49.13 -3.13
N HIS A 7 -17.29 -49.85 -3.00
CA HIS A 7 -16.16 -49.44 -2.17
C HIS A 7 -15.49 -48.16 -2.70
N SER A 8 -15.18 -48.14 -4.00
CA SER A 8 -14.57 -46.97 -4.67
C SER A 8 -15.43 -45.70 -4.53
N LYS A 9 -16.76 -45.81 -4.69
CA LYS A 9 -17.69 -44.68 -4.52
C LYS A 9 -17.72 -44.16 -3.07
N ARG A 10 -17.61 -45.04 -2.07
CA ARG A 10 -17.55 -44.65 -0.65
C ARG A 10 -16.24 -43.93 -0.31
N GLU A 11 -15.11 -44.39 -0.82
CA GLU A 11 -13.82 -43.72 -0.59
C GLU A 11 -13.77 -42.34 -1.26
N LYS A 12 -14.31 -42.21 -2.48
CA LYS A 12 -14.40 -40.92 -3.17
C LYS A 12 -15.23 -39.90 -2.37
N MET A 13 -16.42 -40.29 -1.91
CA MET A 13 -17.25 -39.43 -1.06
C MET A 13 -16.59 -39.08 0.27
N LYS A 14 -15.82 -40.00 0.87
CA LYS A 14 -15.09 -39.72 2.12
C LYS A 14 -14.01 -38.66 1.90
N LYS A 15 -13.27 -38.73 0.78
CA LYS A 15 -12.27 -37.71 0.40
C LYS A 15 -12.91 -36.35 0.10
N GLU A 16 -14.02 -36.33 -0.64
CA GLU A 16 -14.76 -35.07 -0.92
C GLU A 16 -15.29 -34.44 0.36
N ARG A 17 -15.90 -35.21 1.26
CA ARG A 17 -16.37 -34.70 2.57
C ARG A 17 -15.22 -34.15 3.42
N ALA A 18 -14.07 -34.82 3.42
CA ALA A 18 -12.89 -34.33 4.13
C ALA A 18 -12.39 -33.00 3.52
N LYS A 19 -12.35 -32.88 2.19
CA LYS A 19 -11.99 -31.63 1.49
C LYS A 19 -12.94 -30.49 1.86
N TYR A 20 -14.26 -30.73 1.78
CA TYR A 20 -15.28 -29.75 2.16
C TYR A 20 -15.19 -29.34 3.63
N ALA A 21 -14.88 -30.27 4.54
CA ALA A 21 -14.71 -29.95 5.96
C ALA A 21 -13.49 -29.04 6.19
N VAL A 22 -12.38 -29.27 5.47
CA VAL A 22 -11.20 -28.40 5.50
C VAL A 22 -11.52 -27.02 4.95
N GLU A 23 -12.21 -26.92 3.81
CA GLU A 23 -12.62 -25.64 3.21
C GLU A 23 -13.56 -24.85 4.14
N ARG A 24 -14.55 -25.52 4.75
CA ARG A 24 -15.43 -24.88 5.75
C ARG A 24 -14.66 -24.37 6.96
N LYS A 25 -13.68 -25.12 7.48
CA LYS A 25 -12.85 -24.69 8.61
C LYS A 25 -12.03 -23.45 8.23
N LYS A 26 -11.41 -23.44 7.06
CA LYS A 26 -10.68 -22.27 6.54
C LYS A 26 -11.57 -21.04 6.40
N LEU A 27 -12.79 -21.20 5.88
CA LEU A 27 -13.74 -20.10 5.74
C LEU A 27 -14.20 -19.56 7.11
N ALA A 28 -14.45 -20.46 8.07
CA ALA A 28 -14.80 -20.05 9.44
C ALA A 28 -13.65 -19.28 10.11
N GLU A 29 -12.41 -19.77 10.00
CA GLU A 29 -11.21 -19.08 10.50
C GLU A 29 -11.01 -17.72 9.81
N LEU A 30 -11.25 -17.63 8.49
CA LEU A 30 -11.19 -16.35 7.76
C LEU A 30 -12.23 -15.36 8.31
N ASN A 31 -13.47 -15.79 8.51
CA ASN A 31 -14.54 -14.94 9.03
C ASN A 31 -14.27 -14.48 10.47
N GLU A 32 -13.74 -15.37 11.32
CA GLU A 32 -13.32 -15.01 12.68
C GLU A 32 -12.18 -13.99 12.67
N ASN A 33 -11.19 -14.18 11.79
CA ASN A 33 -10.09 -13.22 11.59
C ASN A 33 -10.59 -11.87 11.08
N LYS A 34 -11.55 -11.85 10.14
CA LYS A 34 -12.20 -10.61 9.65
C LYS A 34 -12.92 -9.88 10.79
N LEU A 35 -13.64 -10.61 11.65
CA LEU A 35 -14.35 -10.03 12.78
C LEU A 35 -13.39 -9.48 13.85
N ALA A 36 -12.29 -10.19 14.14
CA ALA A 36 -11.27 -9.73 15.08
C ALA A 36 -10.54 -8.48 14.58
N ALA A 37 -10.14 -8.47 13.30
CA ALA A 37 -9.55 -7.32 12.63
C ALA A 37 -10.45 -6.08 12.73
N ARG A 38 -11.74 -6.27 12.42
CA ARG A 38 -12.76 -5.22 12.52
C ARG A 38 -12.82 -4.60 13.92
N LYS A 39 -12.82 -5.42 14.98
CA LYS A 39 -12.88 -4.91 16.37
C LYS A 39 -11.66 -4.08 16.77
N VAL A 40 -10.45 -4.53 16.43
CA VAL A 40 -9.20 -3.78 16.71
C VAL A 40 -9.25 -2.42 16.00
N PHE A 41 -9.75 -2.44 14.78
CA PHE A 41 -9.80 -1.28 13.93
C PHE A 41 -10.87 -0.27 14.36
N GLU A 42 -12.07 -0.73 14.68
CA GLU A 42 -13.14 0.08 15.29
C GLU A 42 -12.65 0.74 16.60
N ALA A 43 -11.88 0.04 17.42
CA ALA A 43 -11.33 0.60 18.65
C ALA A 43 -10.31 1.73 18.38
N GLU A 44 -9.45 1.57 17.39
CA GLU A 44 -8.45 2.58 17.01
C GLU A 44 -9.10 3.82 16.37
N LEU A 45 -10.11 3.62 15.51
CA LEU A 45 -10.86 4.73 14.91
C LEU A 45 -11.63 5.52 15.97
N LYS A 46 -12.28 4.82 16.90
CA LYS A 46 -12.94 5.44 18.05
C LYS A 46 -11.96 6.24 18.91
N ARG A 47 -10.75 5.71 19.14
CA ARG A 47 -9.68 6.43 19.86
C ARG A 47 -9.26 7.73 19.16
N ARG A 48 -9.38 7.79 17.83
CA ARG A 48 -9.02 8.93 16.98
C ARG A 48 -10.20 9.81 16.57
N ASN A 49 -11.41 9.55 17.07
CA ASN A 49 -12.64 10.28 16.76
C ASN A 49 -12.99 10.30 15.25
N ILE A 50 -12.75 9.18 14.56
CA ILE A 50 -13.07 9.00 13.13
C ILE A 50 -14.35 8.15 12.99
N GLU A 51 -15.36 8.66 12.28
CA GLU A 51 -16.61 7.93 11.99
C GLU A 51 -16.48 6.98 10.78
N LEU A 52 -17.10 5.79 10.88
CA LEU A 52 -17.07 4.75 9.86
C LEU A 52 -18.18 4.92 8.83
N ASN A 53 -17.83 5.22 7.59
CA ASN A 53 -18.72 5.11 6.44
C ASN A 53 -18.38 3.85 5.65
N TYR A 54 -19.20 2.81 5.81
CA TYR A 54 -19.20 1.53 5.09
C TYR A 54 -18.09 0.53 5.45
N LEU A 55 -18.42 -0.76 5.41
CA LEU A 55 -17.53 -1.90 5.60
C LEU A 55 -18.17 -3.06 4.84
N ASP A 56 -17.93 -3.19 3.54
CA ASP A 56 -18.18 -4.41 2.78
C ASP A 56 -17.54 -4.28 1.39
N GLY A 57 -16.82 -5.30 0.90
CA GLY A 57 -16.38 -5.28 -0.49
C GLY A 57 -15.33 -6.29 -0.97
N PHE A 58 -14.53 -6.91 -0.09
CA PHE A 58 -13.45 -7.81 -0.56
C PHE A 58 -13.42 -9.17 0.13
N ASP A 59 -13.30 -10.21 -0.70
CA ASP A 59 -13.11 -11.59 -0.25
C ASP A 59 -11.76 -11.77 0.47
N SER A 60 -10.69 -11.10 0.01
CA SER A 60 -9.39 -10.98 0.69
C SER A 60 -8.59 -9.73 0.27
N ALA A 61 -7.99 -9.05 1.24
CA ALA A 61 -7.05 -7.93 1.05
C ALA A 61 -5.79 -8.34 0.27
N GLU A 62 -5.34 -9.59 0.37
CA GLU A 62 -4.22 -10.08 -0.44
C GLU A 62 -4.55 -10.08 -1.94
N THR A 63 -5.75 -10.52 -2.31
CA THR A 63 -6.21 -10.48 -3.70
C THR A 63 -6.32 -9.05 -4.21
N LEU A 64 -6.82 -8.13 -3.37
CA LEU A 64 -6.88 -6.72 -3.72
C LEU A 64 -5.47 -6.12 -3.92
N PHE A 65 -4.52 -6.44 -3.04
CA PHE A 65 -3.13 -6.00 -3.16
C PHE A 65 -2.55 -6.37 -4.53
N HIS A 66 -2.63 -7.64 -4.93
CA HIS A 66 -2.10 -8.07 -6.23
C HIS A 66 -2.82 -7.44 -7.42
N ARG A 67 -4.15 -7.29 -7.33
CA ARG A 67 -4.92 -6.62 -8.37
C ARG A 67 -4.50 -5.15 -8.55
N ILE A 68 -4.24 -4.45 -7.45
CA ILE A 68 -3.73 -3.06 -7.47
C ILE A 68 -2.38 -3.01 -8.17
N VAL A 69 -1.46 -3.94 -7.82
CA VAL A 69 -0.14 -4.04 -8.46
C VAL A 69 -0.27 -4.25 -9.96
N ASP A 70 -1.02 -5.26 -10.39
CA ASP A 70 -1.18 -5.59 -11.82
C ASP A 70 -1.74 -4.42 -12.62
N GLU A 71 -2.76 -3.75 -12.07
CA GLU A 71 -3.39 -2.60 -12.73
C GLU A 71 -2.42 -1.41 -12.84
N HIS A 72 -1.64 -1.13 -11.80
CA HIS A 72 -0.71 -0.01 -11.81
C HIS A 72 0.55 -0.26 -12.64
N LYS A 73 1.01 -1.51 -12.76
CA LYS A 73 2.09 -1.87 -13.70
C LYS A 73 1.70 -1.63 -15.16
N ALA A 74 0.41 -1.68 -15.48
CA ALA A 74 -0.10 -1.32 -16.79
C ALA A 74 -0.24 0.21 -17.00
N LYS A 75 -0.38 0.98 -15.91
CA LYS A 75 -0.61 2.42 -15.92
C LYS A 75 0.69 3.25 -15.84
N ILE A 76 1.65 2.80 -15.04
CA ILE A 76 2.91 3.52 -14.75
C ILE A 76 4.02 2.87 -15.58
N ALA A 77 4.49 3.56 -16.62
CA ALA A 77 5.41 2.96 -17.58
C ALA A 77 6.78 2.63 -16.97
N THR A 78 7.25 3.44 -16.01
CA THR A 78 8.53 3.17 -15.31
C THR A 78 8.43 2.05 -14.27
N LEU A 79 7.23 1.64 -13.82
CA LEU A 79 7.09 0.67 -12.73
C LEU A 79 7.43 -0.76 -13.18
N ALA A 80 8.63 -1.22 -12.83
CA ALA A 80 9.10 -2.56 -13.16
C ALA A 80 8.42 -3.63 -12.29
N ASP A 81 8.41 -3.44 -10.96
CA ASP A 81 7.75 -4.40 -10.07
C ASP A 81 7.52 -3.88 -8.63
N VAL A 82 6.77 -4.69 -7.87
CA VAL A 82 6.50 -4.50 -6.44
C VAL A 82 6.96 -5.74 -5.67
N PHE A 83 7.84 -5.56 -4.68
CA PHE A 83 8.43 -6.64 -3.91
C PHE A 83 8.06 -6.56 -2.44
N GLU A 84 7.59 -7.68 -1.88
CA GLU A 84 7.58 -7.86 -0.43
C GLU A 84 8.98 -8.25 0.06
N VAL A 85 9.57 -7.42 0.93
CA VAL A 85 10.93 -7.58 1.44
C VAL A 85 10.98 -7.63 2.96
N SER A 86 11.82 -8.50 3.51
CA SER A 86 12.10 -8.53 4.94
C SER A 86 12.92 -7.30 5.37
N ASP A 87 12.85 -6.95 6.66
CA ASP A 87 13.68 -5.88 7.24
C ASP A 87 15.16 -6.04 6.89
N LYS A 88 15.66 -7.27 6.89
CA LYS A 88 17.05 -7.58 6.56
C LYS A 88 17.39 -7.27 5.09
N GLU A 89 16.50 -7.59 4.15
CA GLU A 89 16.68 -7.26 2.73
C GLU A 89 16.70 -5.73 2.54
N PHE A 90 15.82 -5.03 3.24
CA PHE A 90 15.73 -3.56 3.20
C PHE A 90 16.99 -2.88 3.78
N GLU A 91 17.42 -3.29 4.98
CA GLU A 91 18.59 -2.72 5.68
C GLU A 91 19.89 -2.97 4.92
N ASN A 92 20.09 -4.20 4.42
CA ASN A 92 21.32 -4.57 3.73
C ASN A 92 21.33 -4.15 2.26
N LYS A 93 20.23 -3.59 1.76
CA LYS A 93 20.04 -3.28 0.33
C LYS A 93 20.35 -4.49 -0.56
N ASP A 94 20.04 -5.68 -0.06
CA ASP A 94 20.28 -6.93 -0.76
C ASP A 94 19.12 -7.19 -1.72
N PHE A 95 19.30 -6.69 -2.94
CA PHE A 95 18.33 -6.76 -4.02
C PHE A 95 18.68 -7.87 -5.02
N SER A 96 19.52 -8.84 -4.63
CA SER A 96 19.97 -9.92 -5.51
C SER A 96 18.83 -10.80 -6.05
N ARG A 97 17.69 -10.84 -5.36
CA ARG A 97 16.46 -11.53 -5.79
C ARG A 97 15.61 -10.70 -6.76
N LEU A 98 15.84 -9.39 -6.83
CA LEU A 98 15.23 -8.56 -7.85
C LEU A 98 15.96 -8.92 -9.15
N GLU A 99 15.29 -9.51 -10.13
CA GLU A 99 15.88 -9.86 -11.43
C GLU A 99 16.26 -8.64 -12.28
N ILE A 100 16.51 -7.50 -11.63
CA ILE A 100 16.85 -6.23 -12.24
C ILE A 100 18.35 -6.06 -12.09
N LYS A 101 19.06 -6.65 -13.04
CA LYS A 101 20.51 -6.55 -13.15
C LYS A 101 20.88 -5.14 -13.63
N ASP A 102 22.03 -4.66 -13.18
CA ASP A 102 22.67 -3.45 -13.70
C ASP A 102 21.91 -2.12 -13.46
N LEU A 103 21.15 -2.03 -12.36
CA LEU A 103 20.51 -0.79 -11.94
C LEU A 103 21.50 0.18 -11.26
N ASP A 104 21.73 1.35 -11.87
CA ASP A 104 22.32 2.49 -11.19
C ASP A 104 21.21 3.23 -10.42
N PHE A 105 20.99 2.83 -9.16
CA PHE A 105 19.99 3.44 -8.30
C PHE A 105 20.29 4.92 -8.06
N ILE A 106 19.28 5.76 -8.31
CA ILE A 106 19.40 7.20 -8.18
C ILE A 106 19.49 7.56 -6.70
N ARG A 107 20.56 8.27 -6.32
CA ARG A 107 20.64 8.98 -5.04
C ARG A 107 20.04 10.37 -5.21
N TRP A 108 18.95 10.61 -4.51
CA TRP A 108 18.19 11.84 -4.61
C TRP A 108 18.74 12.95 -3.70
N ASN A 109 18.81 14.16 -4.25
CA ASN A 109 19.01 15.39 -3.49
C ASN A 109 17.65 16.03 -3.24
N GLY A 110 17.07 15.78 -2.06
CA GLY A 110 15.77 16.31 -1.68
C GLY A 110 15.82 17.78 -1.25
N LEU A 111 14.97 18.61 -1.85
CA LEU A 111 14.72 19.98 -1.38
C LEU A 111 13.65 19.96 -0.27
N GLY A 112 13.91 20.61 0.87
CA GLY A 112 12.95 20.68 2.00
C GLY A 112 13.07 19.54 3.02
N SER A 113 14.30 19.07 3.32
CA SER A 113 14.66 17.88 4.11
C SER A 113 14.10 17.77 5.55
N ASP A 114 13.42 18.80 6.05
CA ASP A 114 12.92 18.85 7.43
C ASP A 114 11.44 18.39 7.53
N TYR A 115 10.75 18.23 6.40
CA TYR A 115 9.38 17.71 6.35
C TYR A 115 9.35 16.20 6.60
N GLY A 116 8.41 15.73 7.43
CA GLY A 116 8.24 14.30 7.69
C GLY A 116 9.31 13.64 8.56
N GLN A 117 10.25 14.41 9.16
CA GLN A 117 11.19 13.86 10.14
C GLN A 117 10.44 13.40 11.39
N THR A 118 10.18 12.10 11.46
CA THR A 118 9.70 11.47 12.68
C THR A 118 10.90 11.26 13.61
N ASN A 119 10.79 11.68 14.88
CA ASN A 119 11.73 11.26 15.94
C ASN A 119 11.61 9.75 16.27
N GLN A 120 10.93 8.97 15.44
CA GLN A 120 10.79 7.54 15.63
C GLN A 120 11.94 6.83 14.91
N PRO A 121 12.76 6.05 15.62
CA PRO A 121 13.79 5.25 14.98
C PRO A 121 13.12 4.23 14.05
N GLY A 122 13.17 4.49 12.73
CA GLY A 122 12.96 3.51 11.65
C GLY A 122 11.89 2.44 11.88
N GLY A 123 10.70 2.85 12.32
CA GLY A 123 9.64 1.92 12.73
C GLY A 123 8.91 1.25 11.56
N ARG A 124 9.53 0.22 10.96
CA ARG A 124 8.96 -1.04 10.40
C ARG A 124 7.74 -1.03 9.46
N THR A 125 7.23 0.13 9.05
CA THR A 125 5.94 0.25 8.33
C THR A 125 6.03 1.06 7.05
N PHE A 126 7.20 1.59 6.71
CA PHE A 126 7.35 2.46 5.55
C PHE A 126 7.81 1.61 4.36
N GLY A 127 7.10 1.76 3.24
CA GLY A 127 7.55 1.25 1.96
C GLY A 127 8.72 2.09 1.46
N ALA A 128 9.21 1.74 0.28
CA ALA A 128 10.08 2.64 -0.46
C ALA A 128 9.90 2.45 -1.95
N MET A 129 9.73 3.55 -2.66
CA MET A 129 9.97 3.63 -4.09
C MET A 129 11.47 3.86 -4.34
N LEU A 130 12.09 2.97 -5.11
CA LEU A 130 13.45 3.13 -5.62
C LEU A 130 13.39 3.38 -7.11
N ALA A 131 14.18 4.34 -7.58
CA ALA A 131 14.36 4.62 -9.00
C ALA A 131 15.79 4.27 -9.43
N ALA A 132 15.93 3.77 -10.65
CA ALA A 132 17.21 3.45 -11.25
C ALA A 132 17.25 3.81 -12.72
N ARG A 133 18.46 4.11 -13.20
CA ARG A 133 18.73 4.31 -14.62
C ARG A 133 19.08 2.98 -15.27
N THR A 134 18.51 2.74 -16.45
CA THR A 134 18.79 1.60 -17.33
C THR A 134 19.24 2.09 -18.70
N ASP A 135 19.66 1.17 -19.57
CA ASP A 135 20.01 1.49 -20.96
C ASP A 135 18.82 2.02 -21.77
N THR A 136 17.60 1.65 -21.39
CA THR A 136 16.36 2.01 -22.10
C THR A 136 15.61 3.19 -21.48
N GLY A 137 16.10 3.73 -20.35
CA GLY A 137 15.48 4.86 -19.67
C GLY A 137 15.57 4.76 -18.16
N PHE A 138 14.44 4.98 -17.50
CA PHE A 138 14.31 4.86 -16.05
C PHE A 138 13.35 3.75 -15.68
N GLN A 139 13.62 3.10 -14.56
CA GLN A 139 12.74 2.12 -13.95
C GLN A 139 12.57 2.41 -12.47
N THR A 140 11.38 2.12 -11.95
CA THR A 140 11.06 2.18 -10.53
C THR A 140 10.68 0.81 -10.02
N VAL A 141 11.01 0.55 -8.75
CA VAL A 141 10.52 -0.60 -7.99
C VAL A 141 9.96 -0.11 -6.67
N ILE A 142 8.95 -0.82 -6.18
CA ILE A 142 8.39 -0.55 -4.86
C ILE A 142 8.74 -1.70 -3.93
N LEU A 143 9.28 -1.36 -2.76
CA LEU A 143 9.58 -2.30 -1.70
C LEU A 143 8.54 -2.14 -0.59
N ILE A 144 7.83 -3.24 -0.28
CA ILE A 144 6.83 -3.29 0.77
C ILE A 144 7.34 -4.21 1.89
N PRO A 145 7.33 -3.80 3.16
CA PRO A 145 7.74 -4.67 4.25
C PRO A 145 6.93 -5.99 4.30
N SER A 146 7.64 -7.11 4.33
CA SER A 146 7.07 -8.43 4.55
C SER A 146 6.77 -8.58 6.04
N LEU A 147 5.61 -8.07 6.48
CA LEU A 147 5.17 -8.26 7.85
C LEU A 147 4.83 -9.73 8.09
N LYS A 148 5.44 -10.32 9.12
CA LYS A 148 5.12 -11.70 9.54
C LYS A 148 3.85 -11.69 10.37
N SER A 149 2.92 -12.59 10.03
CA SER A 149 1.72 -12.83 10.85
C SER A 149 2.13 -13.17 12.28
N SER A 150 1.52 -12.50 13.25
CA SER A 150 1.71 -12.78 14.68
C SER A 150 0.36 -13.08 15.31
N ARG A 151 0.35 -13.55 16.57
CA ARG A 151 -0.91 -13.71 17.32
C ARG A 151 -1.74 -12.43 17.41
N ALA A 152 -1.10 -11.26 17.29
CA ALA A 152 -1.75 -9.95 17.38
C ALA A 152 -2.30 -9.44 16.04
N TYR A 153 -1.79 -9.93 14.90
CA TYR A 153 -2.17 -9.42 13.57
C TYR A 153 -2.41 -10.56 12.59
N SER A 154 -3.66 -10.69 12.14
CA SER A 154 -4.06 -11.65 11.10
C SER A 154 -3.45 -11.26 9.75
N LYS A 155 -3.32 -12.24 8.84
CA LYS A 155 -2.82 -12.02 7.47
C LYS A 155 -3.59 -10.89 6.77
N GLU A 156 -4.91 -10.83 6.96
CA GLU A 156 -5.78 -9.82 6.37
C GLU A 156 -5.43 -8.40 6.85
N VAL A 157 -5.21 -8.20 8.16
CA VAL A 157 -4.81 -6.89 8.71
C VAL A 157 -3.46 -6.45 8.16
N LEU A 158 -2.53 -7.39 8.01
CA LEU A 158 -1.23 -7.10 7.42
C LEU A 158 -1.38 -6.62 5.97
N TYR A 159 -2.21 -7.27 5.15
CA TYR A 159 -2.45 -6.80 3.79
C TYR A 159 -3.19 -5.47 3.73
N VAL A 160 -4.12 -5.18 4.63
CA VAL A 160 -4.74 -3.84 4.72
C VAL A 160 -3.67 -2.76 4.93
N SER A 161 -2.74 -2.98 5.85
CA SER A 161 -1.62 -2.05 6.06
C SER A 161 -0.70 -1.93 4.84
N ARG A 162 -0.41 -3.05 4.17
CA ARG A 162 0.42 -3.05 2.96
C ARG A 162 -0.24 -2.35 1.79
N ILE A 163 -1.55 -2.46 1.60
CA ILE A 163 -2.25 -1.73 0.53
C ILE A 163 -2.13 -0.23 0.79
N ALA A 164 -2.32 0.22 2.03
CA ALA A 164 -2.19 1.63 2.38
C ALA A 164 -0.79 2.17 2.04
N VAL A 165 0.26 1.42 2.40
CA VAL A 165 1.66 1.76 2.04
C VAL A 165 1.87 1.69 0.53
N LEU A 166 1.42 0.63 -0.13
CA LEU A 166 1.54 0.43 -1.58
C LEU A 166 0.96 1.60 -2.36
N LEU A 167 -0.25 2.06 -2.01
CA LEU A 167 -0.90 3.16 -2.72
C LEU A 167 -0.14 4.47 -2.59
N HIS A 168 0.52 4.71 -1.45
CA HIS A 168 1.39 5.87 -1.26
C HIS A 168 2.66 5.75 -2.13
N GLU A 169 3.35 4.62 -2.11
CA GLU A 169 4.54 4.41 -2.94
C GLU A 169 4.22 4.42 -4.45
N LEU A 170 3.03 3.95 -4.84
CA LEU A 170 2.52 4.08 -6.20
C LEU A 170 2.30 5.54 -6.60
N GLY A 171 1.93 6.40 -5.65
CA GLY A 171 1.88 7.84 -5.84
C GLY A 171 3.26 8.41 -6.19
N HIS A 172 4.30 8.06 -5.46
CA HIS A 172 5.68 8.46 -5.81
C HIS A 172 6.13 7.89 -7.16
N ALA A 173 5.80 6.63 -7.46
CA ALA A 173 6.15 6.03 -8.75
C ALA A 173 5.45 6.74 -9.92
N PHE A 174 4.19 7.13 -9.75
CA PHE A 174 3.44 7.90 -10.75
C PHE A 174 3.99 9.32 -10.90
N ASP A 175 4.30 9.98 -9.78
CA ASP A 175 4.94 11.31 -9.76
C ASP A 175 6.27 11.30 -10.54
N PHE A 176 7.11 10.28 -10.29
CA PHE A 176 8.37 10.07 -11.00
C PHE A 176 8.16 9.81 -12.50
N ASP A 177 7.24 8.92 -12.86
CA ASP A 177 6.93 8.56 -14.26
C ASP A 177 6.49 9.79 -15.07
N GLN A 178 5.69 10.65 -14.45
CA GLN A 178 5.18 11.89 -15.04
C GLN A 178 6.12 13.09 -14.86
N GLN A 179 7.21 12.93 -14.10
CA GLN A 179 8.20 13.97 -13.77
C GLN A 179 7.54 15.25 -13.21
N ILE A 180 6.60 15.11 -12.28
CA ILE A 180 5.86 16.24 -11.69
C ILE A 180 6.76 16.94 -10.67
N ASN A 181 7.19 16.22 -9.63
CA ASN A 181 8.06 16.73 -8.55
C ASN A 181 9.49 16.16 -8.59
N PHE A 182 9.78 15.30 -9.57
CA PHE A 182 11.08 14.67 -9.75
C PHE A 182 11.76 15.18 -11.04
N SER A 183 13.05 15.50 -10.95
CA SER A 183 13.94 15.63 -12.11
C SER A 183 14.96 14.48 -12.08
N PRO A 184 14.71 13.35 -12.78
CA PRO A 184 15.58 12.18 -12.73
C PRO A 184 16.99 12.41 -13.28
N LEU A 185 17.13 13.26 -14.30
CA LEU A 185 18.42 13.59 -14.90
C LEU A 185 19.29 14.41 -13.95
N ASP A 186 18.68 15.36 -13.23
CA ASP A 186 19.37 16.22 -12.27
C ASP A 186 19.49 15.57 -10.88
N ARG A 187 18.78 14.44 -10.66
CA ARG A 187 18.70 13.71 -9.38
C ARG A 187 18.16 14.58 -8.24
N ILE A 188 17.20 15.45 -8.55
CA ILE A 188 16.57 16.39 -7.62
C ILE A 188 15.08 16.04 -7.51
N TYR A 189 14.52 16.22 -6.32
CA TYR A 189 13.07 16.20 -6.12
C TYR A 189 12.64 17.15 -5.01
N ASN A 190 11.41 17.64 -5.08
CA ASN A 190 10.78 18.39 -4.00
C ASN A 190 10.17 17.41 -3.00
N VAL A 191 10.78 17.27 -1.83
CA VAL A 191 10.37 16.27 -0.83
C VAL A 191 8.91 16.51 -0.43
N VAL A 192 8.57 17.75 -0.10
CA VAL A 192 7.26 18.09 0.45
C VAL A 192 6.16 17.90 -0.58
N GLU A 193 6.36 18.41 -1.80
CA GLU A 193 5.36 18.31 -2.87
C GLU A 193 5.17 16.85 -3.32
N SER A 194 6.25 16.06 -3.37
CA SER A 194 6.20 14.62 -3.66
C SER A 194 5.41 13.83 -2.61
N GLU A 195 5.63 14.07 -1.32
CA GLU A 195 4.88 13.42 -0.23
C GLU A 195 3.40 13.77 -0.26
N VAL A 196 3.07 15.06 -0.45
CA VAL A 196 1.69 15.50 -0.58
C VAL A 196 1.03 14.86 -1.80
N PHE A 197 1.71 14.85 -2.95
CA PHE A 197 1.22 14.17 -4.15
C PHE A 197 0.95 12.70 -3.89
N ALA A 198 1.88 11.98 -3.27
CA ALA A 198 1.71 10.56 -2.94
C ALA A 198 0.52 10.30 -2.01
N HIS A 199 0.26 11.20 -1.06
CA HIS A 199 -0.93 11.14 -0.22
C HIS A 199 -2.23 11.35 -0.99
N LEU A 200 -2.29 12.38 -1.83
CA LEU A 200 -3.47 12.65 -2.67
C LEU A 200 -3.74 11.50 -3.63
N TYR A 201 -2.70 10.96 -4.26
CA TYR A 201 -2.80 9.80 -5.15
C TYR A 201 -3.39 8.59 -4.42
N ALA A 202 -2.84 8.27 -3.24
CA ALA A 202 -3.32 7.14 -2.45
C ALA A 202 -4.78 7.31 -2.02
N MET A 203 -5.17 8.49 -1.56
CA MET A 203 -6.55 8.79 -1.18
C MET A 203 -7.50 8.68 -2.37
N ASN A 204 -7.11 9.15 -3.55
CA ASN A 204 -7.91 8.96 -4.76
C ASN A 204 -8.11 7.49 -5.13
N GLU A 205 -7.04 6.69 -5.10
CA GLU A 205 -7.13 5.27 -5.36
C GLU A 205 -8.00 4.56 -4.30
N LEU A 206 -7.86 4.93 -3.02
CA LEU A 206 -8.69 4.37 -1.96
C LEU A 206 -10.18 4.67 -2.16
N ASN A 207 -10.51 5.87 -2.65
CA ASN A 207 -11.88 6.24 -3.03
C ASN A 207 -12.40 5.34 -4.15
N ARG A 208 -11.58 5.09 -5.18
CA ARG A 208 -11.94 4.22 -6.32
C ARG A 208 -12.14 2.75 -5.92
N TRP A 209 -11.28 2.24 -5.03
CA TRP A 209 -11.37 0.85 -4.58
C TRP A 209 -12.47 0.63 -3.53
N HIS A 210 -13.03 1.70 -2.95
CA HIS A 210 -14.07 1.66 -1.92
C HIS A 210 -13.73 0.73 -0.73
N SER A 211 -12.45 0.60 -0.39
CA SER A 211 -12.00 -0.26 0.72
C SER A 211 -11.87 0.54 2.00
N SER A 212 -12.94 0.58 2.79
CA SER A 212 -12.97 1.35 4.03
C SER A 212 -11.96 0.90 5.08
N GLN A 213 -11.59 -0.38 5.10
CA GLN A 213 -10.54 -0.90 5.98
C GLN A 213 -9.17 -0.32 5.62
N VAL A 214 -8.86 -0.19 4.34
CA VAL A 214 -7.60 0.41 3.91
C VAL A 214 -7.67 1.93 4.11
N TRP A 215 -8.80 2.56 3.80
CA TRP A 215 -9.04 3.99 4.00
C TRP A 215 -8.71 4.44 5.42
N ASN A 216 -9.33 3.79 6.39
CA ASN A 216 -9.17 4.12 7.78
C ASN A 216 -7.76 3.82 8.32
N PHE A 217 -7.07 2.81 7.78
CA PHE A 217 -5.69 2.53 8.15
C PHE A 217 -4.80 3.64 7.60
N TYR A 218 -5.09 4.09 6.37
CA TYR A 218 -4.44 5.21 5.74
C TYR A 218 -4.57 6.49 6.57
N LEU A 219 -5.79 6.81 7.05
CA LEU A 219 -6.02 7.93 7.96
C LEU A 219 -5.22 7.80 9.28
N CYS A 220 -5.07 6.58 9.81
CA CYS A 220 -4.24 6.33 10.99
C CYS A 220 -2.74 6.59 10.72
N MET A 221 -2.26 6.33 9.49
CA MET A 221 -0.88 6.68 9.08
C MET A 221 -0.72 8.20 8.96
N LEU A 222 -1.66 8.87 8.27
CA LEU A 222 -1.62 10.33 8.05
C LEU A 222 -1.62 11.12 9.37
N SER A 223 -2.44 10.73 10.34
CA SER A 223 -2.51 11.39 11.65
C SER A 223 -1.25 11.21 12.51
N GLY A 224 -0.28 10.40 12.09
CA GLY A 224 1.05 10.31 12.68
C GLY A 224 2.05 11.33 12.13
N LEU A 225 1.75 11.98 11.01
CA LEU A 225 2.62 12.96 10.36
C LEU A 225 2.62 14.28 11.15
N LYS A 226 3.82 14.77 11.47
CA LYS A 226 4.02 16.11 12.03
C LYS A 226 4.67 16.99 10.96
N GLY A 227 4.09 18.15 10.71
CA GLY A 227 4.58 19.13 9.73
C GLY A 227 3.66 19.23 8.53
N GLY A 228 3.16 20.43 8.26
CA GLY A 228 2.23 20.72 7.16
C GLY A 228 1.33 21.92 7.44
N GLY A 229 0.95 22.16 8.70
CA GLY A 229 -0.17 23.07 9.03
C GLY A 229 -0.04 24.55 8.66
N LYS A 230 1.16 25.10 8.39
CA LYS A 230 1.29 26.52 8.02
C LYS A 230 1.27 26.81 6.53
N ASP A 231 1.76 25.86 5.71
CA ASP A 231 1.91 26.05 4.26
C ASP A 231 1.16 24.99 3.44
N ALA A 232 0.40 24.09 4.08
CA ALA A 232 -0.28 22.99 3.41
C ALA A 232 -1.22 23.45 2.28
N GLU A 233 -2.00 24.52 2.49
CA GLU A 233 -2.85 25.06 1.42
C GLU A 233 -2.03 25.54 0.22
N GLU A 234 -0.86 26.13 0.45
CA GLU A 234 0.01 26.60 -0.63
C GLU A 234 0.69 25.43 -1.36
N ILE A 235 1.14 24.43 -0.61
CA ILE A 235 1.72 23.19 -1.16
C ILE A 235 0.65 22.45 -1.98
N LEU A 236 -0.57 22.32 -1.47
CA LEU A 236 -1.69 21.70 -2.18
C LEU A 236 -2.00 22.44 -3.48
N ARG A 237 -2.05 23.78 -3.47
CA ARG A 237 -2.23 24.57 -4.70
C ARG A 237 -1.12 24.35 -5.71
N ARG A 238 0.13 24.22 -5.26
CA ARG A 238 1.27 23.92 -6.14
C ARG A 238 1.16 22.52 -6.75
N VAL A 239 0.83 21.52 -5.94
CA VAL A 239 0.59 20.15 -6.40
C VAL A 239 -0.57 20.10 -7.40
N GLU A 240 -1.71 20.74 -7.09
CA GLU A 240 -2.85 20.86 -8.01
C GLU A 240 -2.48 21.50 -9.34
N ALA A 241 -1.70 22.59 -9.32
CA ALA A 241 -1.32 23.31 -10.52
C ALA A 241 -0.40 22.49 -11.45
N GLN A 242 0.35 21.55 -10.89
CA GLN A 242 1.29 20.70 -11.61
C GLN A 242 0.68 19.36 -12.02
N THR A 243 -0.50 19.00 -11.48
CA THR A 243 -1.14 17.72 -11.79
C THR A 243 -1.98 17.85 -13.08
N PRO A 244 -1.75 17.01 -14.12
CA PRO A 244 -2.54 17.04 -15.34
C PRO A 244 -4.00 16.68 -15.02
N GLU A 245 -4.93 17.59 -15.33
CA GLU A 245 -6.38 17.47 -15.13
C GLU A 245 -6.87 17.28 -13.68
N LYS A 246 -7.15 18.36 -12.92
CA LYS A 246 -8.12 18.43 -11.78
C LYS A 246 -8.38 17.11 -11.02
N SER A 247 -7.35 16.37 -10.64
CA SER A 247 -7.49 14.90 -10.57
C SER A 247 -8.02 14.41 -9.22
N PHE A 248 -8.01 15.28 -8.20
CA PHE A 248 -8.15 14.87 -6.81
C PHE A 248 -9.02 15.81 -5.93
N PRO A 249 -10.10 16.48 -6.43
CA PRO A 249 -10.83 17.48 -5.63
C PRO A 249 -11.33 16.92 -4.29
N ASP A 250 -11.86 15.68 -4.30
CA ASP A 250 -12.37 15.03 -3.09
C ASP A 250 -11.24 14.64 -2.11
N ALA A 251 -10.07 14.24 -2.63
CA ALA A 251 -8.93 13.84 -1.80
C ALA A 251 -8.25 15.05 -1.14
N ILE A 252 -8.29 16.22 -1.76
CA ILE A 252 -7.70 17.46 -1.22
C ILE A 252 -8.47 17.97 -0.02
N GLU A 253 -9.81 18.01 -0.11
CA GLU A 253 -10.67 18.37 1.01
C GLU A 253 -10.43 17.43 2.21
N LEU A 254 -10.38 16.12 1.94
CA LEU A 254 -10.11 15.11 2.96
C LEU A 254 -8.69 15.25 3.54
N TYR A 255 -7.67 15.55 2.73
CA TYR A 255 -6.30 15.71 3.21
C TYR A 255 -6.19 16.91 4.16
N LEU A 256 -6.79 18.06 3.80
CA LEU A 256 -6.84 19.24 4.66
C LEU A 256 -7.47 18.96 6.03
N GLN A 257 -8.50 18.12 6.10
CA GLN A 257 -9.15 17.72 7.35
C GLN A 257 -8.26 16.84 8.24
N THR A 258 -7.21 16.21 7.69
CA THR A 258 -6.30 15.33 8.45
C THR A 258 -5.11 16.07 9.06
N LEU A 259 -4.87 17.33 8.67
CA LEU A 259 -3.77 18.11 9.18
C LEU A 259 -4.09 18.65 10.59
N PRO A 260 -3.10 18.70 11.50
CA PRO A 260 -3.29 19.34 12.80
C PRO A 260 -3.58 20.84 12.60
N ALA A 261 -4.61 21.32 13.30
CA ALA A 261 -4.98 22.74 13.36
C ALA A 261 -3.87 23.64 13.93
#